data_AF-A0A3C0ATK4-F1
#
_entry.id   AF-A0A3C0ATK4-F1
#
_cell.length_a   1.000
_cell.length_b   1.000
_cell.length_c   1.000
_cell.angle_alpha   90.00
_cell.angle_beta   90.00
_cell.angle_gamma   90.00
#
_symmetry.space_group_name_H-M   'P 1'
#
loop_
_entity.id
_entity.type
_entity.pdbx_description
1 polymer ?
#
loop_
_entity_poly.entity_id
_entity_poly.type
_entity_poly.pdbx_seq_one_letter_code
_entity_poly.pdbx_strand_id
1 'polypeptide(L)'
;NILDAFAEDAGFRTSSMWVSVPQYCAKTECMQGTLELVRALSLFLDQPLVEGDLDRKAVQWRATADETIERMQARDYLARLEHEYDLDAQARRIASNGMPACEEIIREAESFLNGNNAD
;
A
#
# COMPACT_ATOMS: atom_id res chain seq x y z
N ASN A 1 -3.81 -0.31 16.14
CA ASN A 1 -3.00 -1.28 16.92
C ASN A 1 -3.31 -1.08 18.40
N ILE A 2 -3.28 -2.11 19.26
CA ILE A 2 -3.53 -1.92 20.70
C ILE A 2 -2.45 -1.04 21.35
N LEU A 3 -1.21 -1.10 20.86
CA LEU A 3 -0.12 -0.23 21.32
C LEU A 3 -0.38 1.23 20.94
N ASP A 4 -0.88 1.50 19.73
CA ASP A 4 -1.21 2.86 19.29
C ASP A 4 -2.31 3.45 20.18
N ALA A 5 -3.35 2.68 20.48
CA ALA A 5 -4.47 3.12 21.32
C ALA A 5 -3.99 3.51 22.73
N PHE A 6 -3.13 2.71 23.36
CA PHE A 6 -2.57 3.05 24.68
C PHE A 6 -1.63 4.26 24.65
N ALA A 7 -0.85 4.41 23.59
CA ALA A 7 0.04 5.55 23.43
C ALA A 7 -0.76 6.86 23.23
N GLU A 8 -1.83 6.81 22.45
CA GLU A 8 -2.76 7.94 22.26
C GLU A 8 -3.47 8.33 23.56
N ASP A 9 -3.96 7.36 24.35
CA ASP A 9 -4.56 7.60 25.67
C ASP A 9 -3.57 8.27 26.64
N ALA A 10 -2.28 7.97 26.50
CA ALA A 10 -1.20 8.59 27.27
C ALA A 10 -0.72 9.94 26.68
N GLY A 11 -1.35 10.43 25.60
CA GLY A 11 -1.05 11.71 24.97
C GLY A 11 0.12 11.70 23.97
N PHE A 12 0.60 10.52 23.57
CA PHE A 12 1.64 10.40 22.56
C PHE A 12 1.05 10.38 21.15
N ARG A 13 1.78 10.98 20.20
CA ARG A 13 1.46 10.84 18.76
C ARG A 13 2.00 9.51 18.26
N THR A 14 1.16 8.79 17.53
CA THR A 14 1.45 7.48 16.95
C THR A 14 1.41 7.58 15.43
N SER A 15 2.17 6.71 14.78
CA SER A 15 2.09 6.49 13.34
C SER A 15 2.48 5.04 13.07
N SER A 16 1.81 4.41 12.10
CA SER A 16 2.10 3.04 11.71
C SER A 16 2.43 2.99 10.22
N MET A 17 3.40 2.15 9.86
CA MET A 17 3.80 1.91 8.48
C MET A 17 3.65 0.42 8.18
N TRP A 18 3.17 0.14 6.99
CA TRP A 18 2.92 -1.21 6.52
C TRP A 18 3.53 -1.38 5.14
N VAL A 19 4.06 -2.57 4.87
CA VAL A 19 4.56 -2.93 3.55
C VAL A 19 3.83 -4.18 3.07
N SER A 20 3.44 -4.19 1.81
CA SER A 20 2.81 -5.35 1.20
C SER A 20 3.88 -6.38 0.88
N VAL A 21 3.71 -7.61 1.36
CA VAL A 21 4.59 -8.74 1.06
C VAL A 21 3.82 -9.73 0.21
N PRO A 22 4.34 -10.16 -0.96
CA PRO A 22 3.66 -11.16 -1.77
C PRO A 22 3.44 -12.45 -0.99
N GLN A 23 2.21 -12.97 -1.03
CA GLN A 23 1.81 -14.13 -0.19
C GLN A 23 2.63 -15.39 -0.50
N TYR A 24 3.05 -15.57 -1.76
CA TYR A 24 3.89 -16.68 -2.17
C TYR A 24 5.31 -16.61 -1.60
N CYS A 25 5.74 -15.44 -1.10
CA CYS A 25 7.00 -15.24 -0.39
C CYS A 25 6.87 -15.24 1.14
N ALA A 26 5.66 -15.40 1.71
CA ALA A 26 5.40 -15.14 3.13
C ALA A 26 6.15 -16.07 4.12
N LYS A 27 6.80 -17.13 3.63
CA LYS A 27 7.62 -18.03 4.45
C LYS A 27 9.07 -17.57 4.63
N THR A 28 9.49 -16.55 3.91
CA THR A 28 10.83 -15.96 4.01
C THR A 28 10.75 -14.51 4.45
N GLU A 29 11.76 -14.05 5.18
CA GLU A 29 11.85 -12.64 5.54
C GLU A 29 11.99 -11.80 4.26
N CYS A 30 11.05 -10.87 4.05
CA CYS A 30 11.05 -10.00 2.87
C CYS A 30 12.05 -8.86 3.03
N MET A 31 13.30 -9.09 2.62
CA MET A 31 14.36 -8.08 2.71
C MET A 31 14.04 -6.82 1.89
N GLN A 32 13.33 -6.97 0.76
CA GLN A 32 12.80 -5.84 0.02
C GLN A 32 11.82 -5.02 0.88
N GLY A 33 10.90 -5.69 1.58
CA GLY A 33 9.93 -5.01 2.43
C GLY A 33 10.59 -4.24 3.57
N THR A 34 11.61 -4.83 4.19
CA THR A 34 12.42 -4.14 5.22
C THR A 34 13.12 -2.91 4.67
N LEU A 35 13.75 -3.01 3.50
CA LEU A 35 14.42 -1.89 2.85
C LEU A 35 13.45 -0.73 2.56
N GLU A 36 12.26 -1.04 2.04
CA GLU A 36 11.25 -0.02 1.74
C GLU A 36 10.69 0.63 3.02
N LEU A 37 10.52 -0.12 4.11
CA LEU A 37 10.12 0.45 5.40
C LEU A 37 11.18 1.41 5.95
N VAL A 38 12.47 1.06 5.83
CA VAL A 38 13.58 1.94 6.26
C VAL A 38 13.60 3.22 5.42
N ARG A 39 13.43 3.12 4.10
CA ARG A 39 13.34 4.28 3.20
C ARG A 39 12.14 5.17 3.51
N ALA A 40 10.96 4.57 3.70
CA ALA A 40 9.75 5.30 4.07
C ALA A 40 9.89 6.00 5.43
N LEU A 41 10.50 5.33 6.41
CA LEU A 41 10.78 5.93 7.71
C LEU A 41 11.79 7.08 7.61
N SER A 42 12.83 6.94 6.79
CA SER A 42 13.80 7.99 6.54
C SER A 42 13.14 9.25 5.98
N LEU A 43 12.22 9.09 5.02
CA LEU A 43 11.42 10.20 4.47
C LEU A 43 10.48 10.81 5.52
N PHE A 44 9.82 9.98 6.34
CA PHE A 44 8.91 10.46 7.39
C PHE A 44 9.62 11.25 8.49
N LEU A 45 10.86 10.86 8.83
CA LEU A 45 11.70 11.55 9.80
C LEU A 45 12.46 12.75 9.22
N ASP A 46 12.41 12.94 7.89
CA ASP A 46 13.23 13.92 7.15
C ASP A 46 14.73 13.79 7.48
N GLN A 47 15.20 12.56 7.69
CA GLN A 47 16.57 12.25 8.11
C GLN A 47 17.07 10.99 7.39
N PRO A 48 18.26 11.01 6.76
CA PRO A 48 18.82 9.83 6.12
C PRO A 48 19.09 8.72 7.13
N LEU A 49 18.51 7.55 6.90
CA LEU A 49 18.81 6.33 7.65
C LEU A 49 19.84 5.48 6.89
N VAL A 50 20.74 4.83 7.63
CA VAL A 50 21.76 3.96 7.04
C VAL A 50 21.14 2.62 6.67
N GLU A 51 21.10 2.30 5.38
CA GLU A 51 20.56 1.04 4.86
C GLU A 51 21.51 -0.15 5.06
N GLY A 52 22.81 0.10 5.28
CA GLY A 52 23.81 -0.95 5.47
C GLY A 52 23.88 -1.90 4.26
N ASP A 53 23.63 -3.18 4.48
CA ASP A 53 23.61 -4.20 3.42
C ASP A 53 22.20 -4.59 2.95
N LEU A 54 21.17 -3.84 3.36
CA LEU A 54 19.78 -4.11 3.01
C LEU A 54 19.53 -4.09 1.50
N ASP A 55 20.14 -3.16 0.77
CA ASP A 55 20.00 -3.08 -0.69
C ASP A 55 20.50 -4.36 -1.38
N ARG A 56 21.70 -4.82 -1.01
CA ARG A 56 22.27 -6.10 -1.47
C ARG A 56 21.39 -7.29 -1.09
N LYS A 57 20.90 -7.34 0.15
CA LYS A 57 20.01 -8.42 0.63
C LYS A 57 18.66 -8.43 -0.10
N ALA A 58 18.11 -7.25 -0.42
CA ALA A 58 16.88 -7.12 -1.17
C ALA A 58 17.03 -7.64 -2.60
N VAL A 59 18.14 -7.34 -3.27
CA VAL A 59 18.47 -7.90 -4.59
C VAL A 59 18.59 -9.44 -4.53
N GLN A 60 19.30 -9.97 -3.53
CA GLN A 60 19.44 -11.43 -3.35
C GLN A 60 18.11 -12.13 -3.07
N TRP A 61 17.27 -11.49 -2.24
CA TRP A 61 15.93 -11.98 -1.95
C TRP A 61 15.07 -12.02 -3.21
N ARG A 62 15.14 -10.98 -4.06
CA ARG A 62 14.38 -10.91 -5.32
C ARG A 62 14.76 -12.03 -6.27
N ALA A 63 16.05 -12.27 -6.48
CA ALA A 63 16.52 -13.39 -7.30
C ALA A 63 15.99 -14.74 -6.79
N THR A 64 16.01 -14.95 -5.47
CA THR A 64 15.47 -16.18 -4.86
C THR A 64 13.95 -16.29 -5.05
N ALA A 65 13.23 -15.17 -4.95
CA ALA A 65 11.79 -15.12 -5.18
C ALA A 65 11.45 -15.47 -6.64
N ASP A 66 12.17 -14.90 -7.60
CA ASP A 66 12.00 -15.18 -9.03
C ASP A 66 12.24 -16.67 -9.34
N GLU A 67 13.31 -17.26 -8.81
CA GLU A 67 13.58 -18.70 -8.94
C GLU A 67 12.45 -19.56 -8.32
N THR A 68 11.88 -19.13 -7.20
CA THR A 68 10.79 -19.84 -6.54
C THR A 68 9.52 -19.81 -7.40
N ILE A 69 9.20 -18.65 -7.97
CA ILE A 69 8.08 -18.47 -8.90
C ILE A 69 8.21 -19.39 -10.11
N GLU A 70 9.40 -19.45 -10.71
CA GLU A 70 9.66 -20.31 -11.86
C GLU A 70 9.43 -21.80 -11.54
N ARG A 71 9.85 -22.26 -10.36
CA ARG A 71 9.66 -23.64 -9.90
C ARG A 71 8.20 -23.99 -9.61
N MET A 72 7.39 -23.05 -9.15
CA MET A 72 6.00 -23.30 -8.77
C MET A 72 5.08 -23.59 -9.96
N GLN A 73 5.51 -23.38 -11.20
CA GLN A 73 4.68 -23.47 -12.43
C GLN A 73 3.34 -22.73 -12.29
N ALA A 74 3.30 -21.68 -11.47
CA ALA A 74 2.07 -20.96 -11.11
C ALA A 74 1.93 -19.62 -11.85
N ARG A 75 2.58 -19.48 -13.01
CA ARG A 75 2.69 -18.21 -13.76
C ARG A 75 1.33 -17.56 -13.99
N ASP A 76 0.34 -18.31 -14.45
CA ASP A 76 -1.00 -17.80 -14.75
C ASP A 76 -1.77 -17.39 -13.49
N TYR A 77 -1.51 -18.06 -12.37
CA TYR A 77 -2.09 -17.69 -11.07
C TYR A 77 -1.48 -16.39 -10.54
N LEU A 78 -0.15 -16.26 -10.63
CA LEU A 78 0.59 -15.07 -10.19
C LEU A 78 0.23 -13.86 -11.03
N ALA A 79 0.16 -14.00 -12.36
CA ALA A 79 -0.25 -12.93 -13.25
C ALA A 79 -1.65 -12.38 -12.90
N ARG A 80 -2.54 -13.25 -12.41
CA ARG A 80 -3.88 -12.83 -11.94
C ARG A 80 -3.81 -12.04 -10.63
N LEU A 81 -3.02 -12.50 -9.66
CA LEU A 81 -2.83 -11.79 -8.40
C LEU A 81 -2.17 -10.41 -8.61
N GLU A 82 -1.17 -10.33 -9.50
CA GLU A 82 -0.51 -9.08 -9.87
C GLU A 82 -1.50 -8.12 -10.54
N HIS A 83 -2.32 -8.63 -11.47
CA HIS A 83 -3.35 -7.83 -12.13
C HIS A 83 -4.39 -7.27 -11.14
N GLU A 84 -4.88 -8.11 -10.21
CA GLU A 84 -5.80 -7.68 -9.15
C GLU A 84 -5.17 -6.59 -8.26
N TYR A 85 -3.90 -6.76 -7.86
CA TYR A 85 -3.18 -5.78 -7.06
C TYR A 85 -3.00 -4.43 -7.79
N ASP A 86 -2.69 -4.45 -9.09
CA ASP A 86 -2.52 -3.25 -9.90
C ASP A 86 -3.82 -2.48 -10.09
N LEU A 87 -4.94 -3.19 -10.34
CA LEU A 87 -6.28 -2.58 -10.42
C LEU A 87 -6.66 -1.92 -9.10
N ASP A 88 -6.43 -2.60 -7.98
CA ASP A 88 -6.67 -2.08 -6.64
C ASP A 88 -5.82 -0.83 -6.35
N ALA A 89 -4.53 -0.86 -6.72
CA ALA A 89 -3.63 0.28 -6.57
C ALA A 89 -4.05 1.46 -7.46
N GLN A 90 -4.56 1.20 -8.66
CA GLN A 90 -5.14 2.21 -9.53
C GLN A 90 -6.40 2.83 -8.92
N ALA A 91 -7.34 2.01 -8.43
CA ALA A 91 -8.56 2.47 -7.79
C ALA A 91 -8.27 3.37 -6.58
N ARG A 92 -7.33 2.97 -5.72
CA ARG A 92 -6.89 3.78 -4.57
C ARG A 92 -6.30 5.13 -4.99
N ARG A 93 -5.49 5.17 -6.05
CA ARG A 93 -4.92 6.43 -6.59
C ARG A 93 -6.00 7.36 -7.14
N ILE A 94 -7.00 6.82 -7.82
CA ILE A 94 -8.14 7.60 -8.33
C ILE A 94 -8.96 8.17 -7.16
N ALA A 95 -9.20 7.37 -6.12
CA ALA A 95 -9.92 7.80 -4.93
C ALA A 95 -9.15 8.87 -4.12
N SER A 96 -7.83 8.72 -3.95
CA SER A 96 -7.01 9.66 -3.18
C SER A 96 -6.87 11.04 -3.83
N ASN A 97 -7.03 11.13 -5.16
CA ASN A 97 -6.97 12.39 -5.88
C ASN A 97 -8.25 13.23 -5.77
N GLY A 98 -9.21 12.82 -4.92
CA GLY A 98 -10.48 13.51 -4.71
C GLY A 98 -11.26 13.59 -6.01
N MET A 99 -12.00 12.54 -6.35
CA MET A 99 -12.71 12.47 -7.64
C MET A 99 -13.60 13.71 -7.85
N PRO A 100 -13.24 14.64 -8.77
CA PRO A 100 -14.09 15.79 -9.08
C PRO A 100 -15.45 15.34 -9.61
N ALA A 101 -15.47 14.17 -10.27
CA ALA A 101 -16.66 13.51 -10.77
C ALA A 101 -17.64 13.09 -9.66
N CYS A 102 -17.17 12.68 -8.46
CA CYS A 102 -18.09 12.35 -7.37
C CYS A 102 -18.75 13.60 -6.80
N GLU A 103 -18.00 14.70 -6.64
CA GLU A 103 -18.57 15.98 -6.20
C GLU A 103 -19.55 16.54 -7.24
N GLU A 104 -19.29 16.33 -8.52
CA GLU A 104 -20.19 16.74 -9.61
C GLU A 104 -21.47 15.90 -9.64
N ILE A 105 -21.38 14.58 -9.45
CA ILE A 105 -22.55 13.70 -9.34
C ILE A 105 -23.38 14.04 -8.09
N ILE A 106 -22.74 14.32 -6.95
CA ILE A 106 -23.43 14.74 -5.72
C ILE A 106 -24.17 16.06 -5.97
N ARG A 107 -23.52 17.04 -6.59
CA ARG A 107 -24.11 18.35 -6.92
C ARG A 107 -25.29 18.23 -7.90
N GLU A 108 -25.18 17.38 -8.91
CA GLU A 108 -26.25 17.13 -9.87
C GLU A 108 -27.45 16.44 -9.19
N ALA A 109 -27.19 15.46 -8.32
CA ALA A 109 -28.22 14.79 -7.53
C ALA A 109 -28.93 15.76 -6.56
N GLU A 110 -28.19 16.64 -5.89
CA GLU A 110 -28.75 17.67 -5.00
C GLU A 110 -29.62 18.68 -5.79
N SER A 111 -29.17 19.09 -6.98
CA SER A 111 -29.95 19.97 -7.86
C SER A 111 -31.26 19.31 -8.31
N PHE A 112 -31.22 18.02 -8.66
CA PHE A 112 -32.40 17.24 -9.04
C PHE A 112 -33.42 17.13 -7.90
N LEU A 113 -32.96 16.84 -6.68
CA LEU A 113 -33.83 16.72 -5.50
C LEU A 113 -34.41 18.06 -5.06
N ASN A 114 -33.66 19.16 -5.19
CA ASN A 114 -34.15 20.50 -4.85
C ASN A 114 -35.08 21.09 -5.92
N GLY A 115 -34.89 20.75 -7.19
CA GLY A 115 -35.77 21.15 -8.29
C GLY A 115 -37.15 20.49 -8.24
N ASN A 116 -37.24 19.26 -7.73
CA ASN A 116 -38.50 18.52 -7.63
C ASN A 116 -39.37 18.88 -6.40
N ASN A 117 -38.88 19.74 -5.49
CA ASN A 117 -39.64 20.23 -4.33
C ASN A 117 -40.30 21.61 -4.58
N ALA A 118 -40.26 22.10 -5.82
CA ALA A 118 -40.79 23.42 -6.22
C ALA A 118 -42.06 23.36 -7.11
N ASP A 119 -42.60 22.16 -7.35
CA ASP A 119 -43.92 21.90 -7.96
C ASP A 119 -44.89 21.31 -6.91
#